data_AF-A0A7C8YQL9-F1
#
_entry.id   AF-A0A7C8YQL9-F1
#
_cell.length_a   1.000
_cell.length_b   1.000
_cell.length_c   1.000
_cell.angle_alpha   90.00
_cell.angle_beta   90.00
_cell.angle_gamma   90.00
#
_symmetry.space_group_name_H-M   'P 1'
#
loop_
_entity.id
_entity.type
_entity.pdbx_description
1 polymer ?
#
loop_
_entity_poly.entity_id
_entity_poly.type
_entity_poly.pdbx_seq_one_letter_code
_entity_poly.pdbx_strand_id
1 'polypeptide(L)'
;LVWYFWVRLESMWHSKVQNGRSVENDPIMQEIVTMLSYDASDQGWAVISRGSAEMAKAKGDMLLTCLNGFNNWRADVESQGFVQALMDYLQKIQTPHHCNRLILPGTTGTIPDKVVCAECGRPMEKFIMYR
;
A
#
# COMPACT_ATOMS: atom_id res chain seq x y z
N LEU A 1 -18.88 5.68 0.43
CA LEU A 1 -18.15 4.78 -0.50
C LEU A 1 -16.75 4.45 0.02
N VAL A 2 -15.91 5.44 0.36
CA VAL A 2 -14.55 5.22 0.91
C VAL A 2 -14.54 4.47 2.24
N TRP A 3 -15.53 4.68 3.13
CA TRP A 3 -15.62 3.92 4.38
C TRP A 3 -15.76 2.40 4.17
N TYR A 4 -16.62 1.98 3.23
CA TYR A 4 -16.80 0.56 2.90
C TYR A 4 -15.51 -0.09 2.38
N PHE A 5 -14.69 0.67 1.67
CA PHE A 5 -13.38 0.20 1.19
C PHE A 5 -12.49 -0.20 2.38
N TRP A 6 -12.40 0.65 3.40
CA TRP A 6 -11.60 0.37 4.60
C TRP A 6 -12.13 -0.79 5.43
N VAL A 7 -13.44 -0.84 5.67
CA VAL A 7 -14.07 -1.96 6.39
C VAL A 7 -13.81 -3.30 5.69
N ARG A 8 -13.80 -3.30 4.34
CA ARG A 8 -13.48 -4.51 3.57
C ARG A 8 -12.00 -4.88 3.68
N LEU A 9 -11.08 -3.92 3.62
CA LEU A 9 -9.64 -4.17 3.83
C LEU A 9 -9.36 -4.75 5.22
N GLU A 10 -9.95 -4.17 6.26
CA GLU A 10 -9.86 -4.65 7.63
C GLU A 10 -10.44 -6.07 7.78
N SER A 11 -11.60 -6.35 7.19
CA SER A 11 -12.18 -7.70 7.18
C SER A 11 -11.27 -8.72 6.47
N MET A 12 -10.67 -8.35 5.33
CA MET A 12 -9.70 -9.19 4.63
C MET A 12 -8.44 -9.44 5.47
N TRP A 13 -7.93 -8.41 6.14
CA TRP A 13 -6.82 -8.52 7.08
C TRP A 13 -7.09 -9.57 8.17
N HIS A 14 -8.22 -9.43 8.88
CA HIS A 14 -8.60 -10.36 9.94
C HIS A 14 -8.72 -11.80 9.43
N SER A 15 -9.37 -11.99 8.29
CA SER A 15 -9.51 -13.31 7.66
C SER A 15 -8.15 -13.93 7.33
N LYS A 16 -7.20 -13.14 6.80
CA LYS A 16 -5.86 -13.61 6.47
C LYS A 16 -5.06 -13.99 7.71
N VAL A 17 -5.09 -13.16 8.76
CA VAL A 17 -4.41 -13.45 10.04
C VAL A 17 -4.96 -14.71 10.69
N GLN A 18 -6.29 -14.88 10.74
CA GLN A 18 -6.92 -16.08 11.31
C GLN A 18 -6.53 -17.37 10.55
N ASN A 19 -6.27 -17.26 9.25
CA ASN A 19 -5.79 -18.36 8.41
C ASN A 19 -4.25 -18.52 8.42
N GLY A 20 -3.54 -17.85 9.35
CA GLY A 20 -2.09 -17.95 9.48
C GLY A 20 -1.30 -17.31 8.34
N ARG A 21 -1.90 -16.41 7.55
CA ARG A 21 -1.22 -15.68 6.48
C ARG A 21 -0.51 -14.46 7.05
N SER A 22 0.72 -14.24 6.58
CA SER A 22 1.57 -13.10 6.96
C SER A 22 2.00 -12.31 5.73
N VAL A 23 2.54 -11.11 5.95
CA VAL A 23 3.13 -10.25 4.90
C VAL A 23 4.25 -10.97 4.16
N GLU A 24 4.96 -11.89 4.82
CA GLU A 24 6.08 -12.64 4.23
C GLU A 24 5.59 -13.77 3.29
N ASN A 25 4.39 -14.32 3.53
CA ASN A 25 3.90 -15.54 2.89
C ASN A 25 2.67 -15.34 1.97
N ASP A 26 2.11 -14.14 1.92
CA ASP A 26 0.89 -13.85 1.17
C ASP A 26 0.96 -12.46 0.49
N PRO A 27 0.99 -12.38 -0.85
CA PRO A 27 1.09 -11.11 -1.56
C PRO A 27 -0.17 -10.24 -1.35
N ILE A 28 -1.34 -10.83 -1.15
CA ILE A 28 -2.56 -10.06 -0.86
C ILE A 28 -2.43 -9.41 0.52
N MET A 29 -1.78 -10.09 1.48
CA MET A 29 -1.51 -9.51 2.80
C MET A 29 -0.58 -8.30 2.69
N GLN A 30 0.43 -8.35 1.82
CA GLN A 30 1.30 -7.20 1.53
C GLN A 30 0.51 -6.01 0.98
N GLU A 31 -0.40 -6.27 0.04
CA GLU A 31 -1.29 -5.25 -0.54
C GLU A 31 -2.17 -4.59 0.53
N ILE A 32 -2.77 -5.39 1.42
CA ILE A 32 -3.61 -4.90 2.51
C ILE A 32 -2.80 -4.03 3.48
N VAL A 33 -1.60 -4.47 3.92
CA VAL A 33 -0.73 -3.63 4.78
C VAL A 33 -0.39 -2.33 4.11
N THR A 34 -0.03 -2.38 2.82
CA THR A 34 0.37 -1.18 2.07
C THR A 34 -0.74 -0.14 2.11
N MET A 35 -1.99 -0.56 1.81
CA MET A 35 -3.13 0.34 1.83
C MET A 35 -3.43 0.88 3.24
N LEU A 36 -3.39 0.03 4.27
CA LEU A 36 -3.56 0.48 5.66
C LEU A 36 -2.46 1.44 6.12
N SER A 37 -1.23 1.32 5.57
CA SER A 37 -0.14 2.26 5.85
C SER A 37 -0.40 3.65 5.26
N TYR A 38 -1.20 3.74 4.20
CA TYR A 38 -1.55 5.02 3.58
C TYR A 38 -2.63 5.78 4.34
N ASP A 39 -3.56 5.09 5.01
CA ASP A 39 -4.59 5.72 5.86
C ASP A 39 -3.98 6.45 7.07
N ALA A 40 -2.82 5.98 7.54
CA ALA A 40 -2.08 6.63 8.61
C ALA A 40 -1.34 7.91 8.17
N SER A 41 -1.28 8.19 6.86
CA SER A 41 -0.61 9.34 6.27
C SER A 41 -1.61 10.45 5.99
N ASP A 42 -1.31 11.68 6.41
CA ASP A 42 -2.10 12.88 6.12
C ASP A 42 -1.97 13.37 4.66
N GLN A 43 -1.06 12.77 3.90
CA GLN A 43 -0.70 13.17 2.54
C GLN A 43 -1.62 12.61 1.42
N GLY A 44 -2.72 11.96 1.79
CA GLY A 44 -3.65 11.32 0.85
C GLY A 44 -3.05 10.11 0.13
N TRP A 45 -3.87 9.45 -0.69
CA TRP A 45 -3.50 8.24 -1.41
C TRP A 45 -4.30 8.10 -2.70
N ALA A 46 -3.80 7.29 -3.62
CA ALA A 46 -4.54 6.94 -4.81
C ALA A 46 -4.19 5.53 -5.28
N VAL A 47 -5.20 4.86 -5.84
CA VAL A 47 -5.11 3.54 -6.46
C VAL A 47 -5.70 3.64 -7.85
N ILE A 48 -4.94 3.18 -8.84
CA ILE A 48 -5.33 3.15 -10.25
C ILE A 48 -5.17 1.70 -10.72
N SER A 49 -6.25 1.09 -11.17
CA SER A 49 -6.23 -0.30 -11.65
C SER A 49 -6.76 -0.44 -13.06
N ARG A 50 -6.25 -1.46 -13.76
CA ARG A 50 -6.77 -1.92 -15.05
C ARG A 50 -7.03 -3.42 -14.96
N GLY A 51 -8.31 -3.79 -14.95
CA GLY A 51 -8.72 -5.18 -14.78
C GLY A 51 -8.34 -5.74 -13.40
N SER A 52 -8.10 -7.05 -13.33
CA SER A 52 -7.79 -7.76 -12.08
C SER A 52 -6.28 -7.90 -11.79
N ALA A 53 -5.42 -7.65 -12.78
CA ALA A 53 -3.99 -7.93 -12.67
C ALA A 53 -3.14 -6.67 -12.44
N GLU A 54 -3.55 -5.51 -12.95
CA GLU A 54 -2.74 -4.30 -12.91
C GLU A 54 -3.31 -3.32 -11.89
N MET A 55 -2.47 -2.92 -10.93
CA MET A 55 -2.83 -1.97 -9.90
C MET A 55 -1.60 -1.15 -9.49
N ALA A 56 -1.62 0.13 -9.83
CA ALA A 56 -0.71 1.12 -9.28
C ALA A 56 -1.31 1.72 -8.01
N LYS A 57 -0.49 1.91 -6.99
CA LYS A 57 -0.87 2.50 -5.70
C LYS A 57 0.27 3.37 -5.19
N ALA A 58 -0.03 4.55 -4.70
CA ALA A 58 0.97 5.45 -4.13
C ALA A 58 0.33 6.46 -3.18
N LYS A 59 1.16 7.09 -2.34
CA LYS A 59 0.77 8.29 -1.61
C LYS A 59 0.45 9.44 -2.56
N GLY A 60 -0.38 10.38 -2.10
CA GLY A 60 -0.86 11.49 -2.91
C GLY A 60 0.26 12.35 -3.49
N ASP A 61 1.28 12.67 -2.71
CA ASP A 61 2.45 13.44 -3.12
C ASP A 61 3.29 12.74 -4.19
N MET A 62 3.55 11.44 -4.01
CA MET A 62 4.30 10.62 -4.96
C MET A 62 3.53 10.45 -6.26
N LEU A 63 2.22 10.18 -6.18
CA LEU A 63 1.40 10.05 -7.38
C LEU A 63 1.31 11.38 -8.12
N LEU A 64 1.15 12.50 -7.41
CA LEU A 64 1.13 13.83 -8.03
C LEU A 64 2.45 14.13 -8.74
N THR A 65 3.58 13.80 -8.10
CA THR A 65 4.92 13.92 -8.70
C THR A 65 5.05 13.05 -9.96
N CYS A 66 4.58 11.81 -9.90
CA CYS A 66 4.55 10.88 -11.01
C CYS A 66 3.74 11.41 -12.21
N LEU A 67 2.55 11.95 -11.94
CA LEU A 67 1.66 12.50 -12.97
C LEU A 67 2.19 13.80 -13.56
N ASN A 68 2.80 14.68 -12.75
CA ASN A 68 3.49 15.87 -13.25
C ASN A 68 4.67 15.50 -14.16
N GLY A 69 5.33 14.37 -13.87
CA GLY A 69 6.39 13.79 -14.69
C GLY A 69 5.91 13.03 -15.94
N PHE A 70 4.62 13.07 -16.30
CA PHE A 70 4.06 12.26 -17.39
C PHE A 70 4.84 12.37 -18.71
N ASN A 71 5.32 13.56 -19.07
CA ASN A 71 6.11 13.74 -20.29
C ASN A 71 7.38 12.88 -20.34
N ASN A 72 7.94 12.50 -19.19
CA ASN A 72 9.17 11.70 -19.11
C ASN A 72 8.95 10.21 -19.39
N TRP A 73 7.73 9.70 -19.17
CA TRP A 73 7.39 8.28 -19.30
C TRP A 73 6.23 8.02 -20.27
N ARG A 74 5.73 9.07 -20.93
CA ARG A 74 4.66 8.99 -21.94
C ARG A 74 4.99 8.00 -23.06
N ALA A 75 6.25 7.92 -23.48
CA ALA A 75 6.67 6.97 -24.53
C ALA A 75 6.46 5.50 -24.11
N ASP A 76 6.59 5.21 -22.82
CA ASP A 76 6.37 3.86 -22.28
C ASP A 76 4.87 3.49 -22.29
N VAL A 77 3.95 4.47 -22.25
CA VAL A 77 2.50 4.20 -22.28
C VAL A 77 2.09 3.50 -23.58
N GLU A 78 2.71 3.84 -24.71
CA GLU A 78 2.38 3.27 -26.01
C GLU A 78 2.83 1.80 -26.13
N SER A 79 3.90 1.41 -25.44
CA SER A 79 4.47 0.05 -25.53
C SER A 79 3.88 -0.93 -24.52
N GLN A 80 3.64 -0.49 -23.27
CA GLN A 80 3.21 -1.37 -22.17
C GLN A 80 1.83 -1.02 -21.57
N GLY A 81 1.25 0.12 -21.97
CA GLY A 81 -0.01 0.61 -21.44
C GLY A 81 0.15 1.47 -20.19
N PHE A 82 -0.92 2.22 -19.87
CA PHE A 82 -0.87 3.29 -18.88
C PHE A 82 -0.51 2.82 -17.45
N VAL A 83 -1.18 1.78 -16.94
CA VAL A 83 -1.00 1.36 -15.54
C VAL A 83 0.37 0.75 -15.32
N GLN A 84 0.86 -0.07 -16.27
CA GLN A 84 2.21 -0.63 -16.19
C GLN A 84 3.29 0.46 -16.25
N ALA A 85 3.19 1.40 -17.21
CA ALA A 85 4.13 2.51 -17.32
C ALA A 85 4.14 3.41 -16.08
N LEU A 86 2.96 3.62 -15.47
CA LEU A 86 2.81 4.33 -14.21
C LEU A 86 3.51 3.59 -13.06
N MET A 87 3.33 2.27 -12.93
CA MET A 87 4.01 1.46 -11.91
C MET A 87 5.53 1.53 -12.03
N ASP A 88 6.05 1.40 -13.25
CA ASP A 88 7.50 1.45 -13.50
C ASP A 88 8.09 2.82 -13.17
N TYR A 89 7.40 3.91 -13.52
CA TYR A 89 7.86 5.25 -13.19
C TYR A 89 7.78 5.53 -11.69
N LEU A 90 6.72 5.08 -11.02
CA LEU A 90 6.58 5.16 -9.56
C LEU A 90 7.77 4.49 -8.85
N GLN A 91 8.17 3.29 -9.29
CA GLN A 91 9.34 2.60 -8.74
C GLN A 91 10.64 3.38 -8.96
N LYS A 92 10.80 4.06 -10.10
CA LYS A 92 12.00 4.88 -10.39
C LYS A 92 12.11 6.11 -9.49
N ILE A 93 10.99 6.74 -9.15
CA ILE A 93 10.97 7.94 -8.30
C ILE A 93 10.87 7.60 -6.81
N GLN A 94 10.65 6.33 -6.46
CA GLN A 94 10.47 5.92 -5.08
C GLN A 94 11.79 6.00 -4.30
N THR A 95 11.86 6.92 -3.35
CA THR A 95 13.00 7.05 -2.45
C THR A 95 12.98 5.93 -1.40
N PRO A 96 14.10 5.22 -1.16
CA PRO A 96 14.16 4.07 -0.25
C PRO A 96 14.03 4.40 1.25
N HIS A 97 13.77 5.66 1.63
CA HIS A 97 14.02 6.16 2.99
C HIS A 97 12.80 6.62 3.78
N HIS A 98 11.58 6.26 3.39
CA HIS A 98 10.38 6.67 4.14
C HIS A 98 9.55 5.46 4.59
N CYS A 99 9.84 4.94 5.80
CA CYS A 99 8.98 3.92 6.39
C CYS A 99 7.66 4.56 6.81
N ASN A 100 6.55 4.07 6.26
CA ASN A 100 5.22 4.52 6.67
C ASN A 100 4.89 4.02 8.06
N ARG A 101 4.12 4.82 8.78
CA ARG A 101 3.43 4.35 9.97
C ARG A 101 2.28 3.42 9.54
N LEU A 102 2.10 2.33 10.25
CA LEU A 102 0.92 1.47 10.13
C LEU A 102 0.07 1.63 11.39
N ILE A 103 -1.21 1.94 11.21
CA ILE A 103 -2.18 1.90 12.31
C ILE A 103 -3.05 0.68 12.07
N LEU A 104 -2.88 -0.32 12.93
CA LEU A 104 -3.76 -1.49 12.92
C LEU A 104 -5.07 -1.13 13.63
N PRO A 105 -6.22 -1.51 13.06
CA PRO A 105 -7.50 -1.33 13.76
C PRO A 105 -7.48 -2.08 15.10
N GLY A 106 -8.18 -1.53 16.09
CA GLY A 106 -8.17 -2.03 17.47
C GLY A 106 -8.58 -3.50 17.56
N THR A 107 -7.59 -4.39 17.65
CA THR A 107 -7.85 -5.83 17.64
C THR A 107 -8.32 -6.29 19.02
N THR A 108 -9.52 -6.87 19.10
CA THR A 108 -9.98 -7.72 20.21
C THR A 108 -9.33 -9.12 20.22
N GLY A 109 -8.33 -9.36 19.39
CA GLY A 109 -7.58 -10.62 19.39
C GLY A 109 -6.36 -10.54 18.48
N THR A 110 -5.19 -10.67 19.12
CA THR A 110 -3.88 -10.98 18.51
C THR A 110 -3.34 -9.94 17.52
N ILE A 111 -2.73 -8.88 18.05
CA ILE A 111 -1.79 -8.06 17.27
C ILE A 111 -0.60 -8.96 16.88
N PRO A 112 -0.24 -9.10 15.60
CA PRO A 112 0.93 -9.88 15.20
C PRO A 112 2.19 -9.39 15.93
N ASP A 113 2.99 -10.31 16.49
CA ASP A 113 4.22 -9.97 17.22
C ASP A 113 5.27 -9.31 16.32
N LYS A 114 5.21 -9.59 15.02
CA LYS A 114 6.11 -9.03 14.02
C LYS A 114 5.32 -8.58 12.80
N VAL A 115 5.46 -7.30 12.44
CA VAL A 115 5.00 -6.74 11.17
C VAL A 115 6.22 -6.20 10.44
N VAL A 116 6.33 -6.49 9.15
CA VAL A 116 7.37 -5.95 8.28
C VAL A 116 6.78 -4.84 7.42
N CYS A 117 7.55 -3.79 7.16
CA CYS A 117 7.14 -2.72 6.28
C CYS A 117 6.97 -3.26 4.85
N ALA A 118 5.82 -2.98 4.23
CA ALA A 118 5.55 -3.44 2.87
C ALA A 118 6.43 -2.75 1.81
N GLU A 119 7.04 -1.59 2.12
CA GLU A 119 7.91 -0.85 1.19
C GLU A 119 9.38 -1.24 1.31
N CYS A 120 9.91 -1.40 2.53
CA CYS A 120 11.35 -1.64 2.74
C CYS A 120 11.68 -3.04 3.31
N GLY A 121 10.68 -3.85 3.65
CA GLY A 121 10.84 -5.20 4.20
C GLY A 121 11.42 -5.27 5.62
N ARG A 122 11.77 -4.13 6.23
CA ARG A 122 12.33 -4.07 7.59
C ARG A 122 11.24 -4.32 8.65
N PRO A 123 11.57 -4.94 9.78
CA PRO A 123 10.65 -5.06 10.90
C PRO A 123 10.23 -3.66 11.38
N MET A 124 8.94 -3.49 11.65
CA MET A 124 8.37 -2.24 12.16
C MET A 124 8.39 -2.23 13.68
N GLU A 125 8.62 -1.06 14.27
CA GLU A 125 8.47 -0.86 15.71
C GLU A 125 6.99 -0.79 16.09
N LYS A 126 6.65 -1.39 17.24
CA LYS A 126 5.28 -1.50 17.75
C LYS A 126 5.06 -0.49 18.87
N PHE A 127 4.05 0.35 18.71
CA PHE A 127 3.59 1.28 19.75
C PHE A 127 2.10 1.06 20.01
N ILE A 128 1.71 1.00 21.29
CA ILE A 128 0.31 0.97 21.70
C ILE A 128 -0.13 2.41 21.92
N MET A 129 -1.20 2.83 21.24
CA MET A 129 -1.82 4.13 21.48
C MET A 129 -3.18 3.95 22.15
N TYR A 130 -3.44 4.78 23.15
CA TYR A 130 -4.76 4.93 23.77
C TYR A 130 -5.45 6.14 23.12
N ARG A 131 -6.69 5.96 22.67
CA ARG A 131 -7.54 7.00 22.12
C ARG A 131 -8.78 7.16 22.97
#